data_AF-A0AAW6BAA4-F1
#
_entry.id   AF-A0AAW6BAA4-F1
#
_cell.length_a   1.000
_cell.length_b   1.000
_cell.length_c   1.000
_cell.angle_alpha   90.00
_cell.angle_beta   90.00
_cell.angle_gamma   90.00
#
_symmetry.space_group_name_H-M   'P 1'
#
loop_
_entity.id
_entity.type
_entity.pdbx_description
1 polymer ?
#
loop_
_entity_poly.entity_id
_entity_poly.type
_entity_poly.pdbx_seq_one_letter_code
_entity_poly.pdbx_strand_id
1 'polypeptide(L)' 'MQIKLYDIRKNKMHLTQQQVAEYLGISTRSYRDKELSRHPFTQDEMFKLSSYFGMKIEDIFLPRKYQFGTKEHKKALKNK' A
#
# COMPACT_ATOMS: atom_id res chain seq x y z
N MET A 1 -0.37 8.37 0.47
CA MET A 1 -1.46 7.44 0.82
C MET A 1 -1.39 6.24 -0.12
N GLN A 2 -1.51 5.02 0.43
CA GLN A 2 -1.59 3.76 -0.29
C GLN A 2 -3.00 3.60 -0.87
N ILE A 3 -3.28 4.25 -2.01
CA ILE A 3 -4.64 4.33 -2.58
C ILE A 3 -5.22 2.95 -2.89
N LYS A 4 -4.42 2.05 -3.47
CA LYS A 4 -4.85 0.67 -3.76
C LYS A 4 -5.23 -0.10 -2.49
N LEU A 5 -4.35 -0.08 -1.49
CA LEU A 5 -4.62 -0.72 -0.20
C LEU A 5 -5.88 -0.15 0.47
N TYR A 6 -6.07 1.17 0.44
CA TYR A 6 -7.25 1.82 0.98
C TYR A 6 -8.54 1.34 0.28
N ASP A 7 -8.54 1.27 -1.05
CA ASP A 7 -9.69 0.79 -1.84
C ASP A 7 -10.01 -0.69 -1.53
N ILE A 8 -8.99 -1.54 -1.52
CA ILE A 8 -9.14 -2.96 -1.17
C ILE A 8 -9.72 -3.11 0.24
N ARG A 9 -9.11 -2.44 1.24
CA ARG A 9 -9.57 -2.53 2.63
C ARG A 9 -10.99 -2.01 2.79
N LYS A 10 -11.25 -0.78 2.36
CA LYS A 10 -12.49 -0.06 2.72
C LYS A 10 -13.66 -0.40 1.80
N ASN A 11 -13.42 -0.44 0.49
CA ASN A 11 -14.49 -0.51 -0.49
C ASN A 11 -14.76 -1.94 -0.96
N LYS A 12 -13.72 -2.79 -1.05
CA LYS A 12 -13.89 -4.19 -1.49
C LYS A 12 -14.16 -5.14 -0.33
N MET A 13 -13.39 -5.00 0.75
CA MET A 13 -13.46 -5.90 1.91
C MET A 13 -14.26 -5.34 3.09
N HIS A 14 -14.63 -4.05 3.06
CA HIS A 14 -15.38 -3.35 4.11
C HIS A 14 -14.76 -3.46 5.52
N LEU A 15 -13.43 -3.50 5.59
CA LEU A 15 -12.68 -3.63 6.83
C LEU A 15 -12.33 -2.27 7.43
N THR A 16 -12.36 -2.20 8.75
CA THR A 16 -11.86 -1.07 9.53
C THR A 16 -10.32 -1.09 9.61
N GLN A 17 -9.71 0.05 9.91
CA GLN A 17 -8.26 0.12 10.15
C GLN A 17 -7.86 -0.71 11.39
N GLN A 18 -8.74 -0.83 12.38
CA GLN A 18 -8.50 -1.61 13.59
C GLN A 18 -8.41 -3.11 13.29
N GLN A 19 -9.33 -3.65 12.49
CA GLN A 19 -9.32 -5.09 12.14
C GLN A 19 -8.02 -5.48 11.41
N VAL A 20 -7.56 -4.65 10.47
CA VAL A 20 -6.32 -4.93 9.75
C VAL A 20 -5.10 -4.78 10.66
N ALA A 21 -5.10 -3.80 11.56
CA ALA A 21 -4.03 -3.61 12.54
C ALA A 21 -3.93 -4.80 13.52
N GLU A 22 -5.06 -5.29 13.99
CA GLU A 22 -5.17 -6.48 14.86
C GLU A 22 -4.62 -7.72 14.17
N TYR A 23 -5.01 -7.97 12.91
CA TYR A 23 -4.45 -9.06 12.10
C TYR A 23 -2.92 -8.97 11.93
N LEU A 24 -2.40 -7.75 11.78
CA LEU A 24 -0.97 -7.51 11.65
C LEU A 24 -0.20 -7.62 12.98
N GLY A 25 -0.88 -7.54 14.12
CA GLY A 25 -0.27 -7.45 15.44
C GLY A 25 0.36 -6.09 15.73
N ILE A 26 -0.19 -5.00 15.19
CA ILE A 26 0.30 -3.63 15.37
C ILE A 26 -0.81 -2.71 15.89
N SER A 27 -0.45 -1.51 16.36
CA SER A 27 -1.46 -0.53 16.75
C SER A 27 -2.22 0.04 15.55
N THR A 28 -3.50 0.38 15.74
CA THR A 28 -4.33 1.04 14.71
C THR A 28 -3.67 2.32 14.18
N ARG A 29 -2.97 3.07 15.05
CA ARG A 29 -2.20 4.25 14.66
C ARG A 29 -1.05 3.88 13.71
N SER A 30 -0.29 2.83 14.03
CA SER A 30 0.79 2.35 13.16
C SER A 30 0.26 1.97 11.78
N TYR A 31 -0.83 1.20 11.72
CA TYR A 31 -1.48 0.87 10.46
C TYR A 31 -1.93 2.13 9.70
N ARG A 32 -2.60 3.07 10.37
CA ARG A 32 -3.06 4.33 9.77
C ARG A 32 -1.90 5.14 9.18
N ASP A 33 -0.81 5.31 9.92
CA ASP A 33 0.36 6.07 9.44
C ASP A 33 1.01 5.37 8.24
N LYS A 34 1.02 4.02 8.20
CA LYS A 34 1.48 3.24 7.04
C LYS A 34 0.56 3.37 5.82
N GLU A 35 -0.76 3.26 6.01
CA GLU A 35 -1.77 3.45 4.95
C GLU A 35 -1.72 4.89 4.38
N LEU A 36 -1.45 5.88 5.21
CA LEU A 36 -1.25 7.27 4.77
C LEU A 36 0.12 7.51 4.09
N SER A 37 1.00 6.50 4.06
CA SER A 37 2.38 6.58 3.54
C SER A 37 3.31 7.46 4.36
N ARG A 38 3.02 7.70 5.65
CA ARG A 38 3.93 8.39 6.58
C ARG A 38 5.06 7.47 7.03
N HIS A 39 4.77 6.17 7.14
CA HIS A 39 5.75 5.13 7.39
C HIS A 39 5.63 3.99 6.36
N PRO A 40 6.71 3.30 6.00
CA PRO A 40 6.64 2.14 5.13
C PRO A 40 6.05 0.93 5.89
N PHE A 41 5.41 0.04 5.14
CA PHE A 41 5.16 -1.32 5.61
C PHE A 41 6.48 -2.10 5.61
N THR A 42 6.68 -2.98 6.58
CA THR A 42 7.77 -3.95 6.55
C THR A 42 7.44 -5.06 5.56
N GLN A 43 8.45 -5.82 5.14
CA GLN A 43 8.24 -6.94 4.21
C GLN A 43 7.28 -7.98 4.80
N ASP A 44 7.42 -8.31 6.09
CA ASP A 44 6.53 -9.25 6.78
C ASP A 44 5.07 -8.76 6.82
N GLU A 45 4.85 -7.46 7.08
CA GLU A 45 3.50 -6.87 7.03
C GLU A 45 2.90 -6.94 5.62
N MET A 46 3.72 -6.74 4.58
CA MET A 46 3.27 -6.83 3.18
C MET A 46 2.88 -8.27 2.82
N PHE A 47 3.66 -9.28 3.23
CA PHE A 47 3.33 -10.69 3.03
C PHE A 47 2.07 -11.11 3.79
N LYS A 48 1.92 -10.65 5.03
CA LYS A 48 0.69 -10.86 5.82
C LYS A 48 -0.53 -10.26 5.11
N LEU A 49 -0.45 -9.03 4.63
CA LEU A 49 -1.56 -8.39 3.90
C LEU A 49 -1.89 -9.10 2.59
N SER A 50 -0.87 -9.55 1.86
CA SER A 50 -1.05 -10.38 0.66
C SER A 50 -1.81 -11.66 0.97
N SER A 51 -1.43 -12.36 2.05
CA SER A 51 -2.10 -13.57 2.51
C SER A 51 -3.54 -13.29 2.96
N TYR A 52 -3.73 -12.21 3.70
CA TYR A 52 -5.04 -11.81 4.23
C TYR A 52 -6.05 -11.44 3.15
N PHE A 53 -5.58 -10.75 2.10
CA PHE A 53 -6.46 -10.36 0.98
C PHE A 53 -6.54 -11.42 -0.12
N GLY A 54 -5.69 -12.46 -0.09
CA GLY A 54 -5.59 -13.45 -1.16
C GLY A 54 -5.13 -12.83 -2.50
N MET A 55 -4.30 -11.78 -2.44
CA MET A 55 -3.83 -11.03 -3.62
C MET A 55 -2.31 -11.01 -3.66
N LYS A 56 -1.73 -10.86 -4.85
CA LYS A 56 -0.27 -10.68 -4.94
C LYS A 56 0.16 -9.34 -4.33
N ILE A 57 1.37 -9.30 -3.80
CA ILE A 57 1.94 -8.07 -3.22
C ILE A 57 1.93 -6.91 -4.23
N GLU A 58 2.28 -7.18 -5.49
CA GLU A 58 2.31 -6.20 -6.59
C GLU A 58 0.93 -5.61 -6.94
N ASP A 59 -0.15 -6.34 -6.64
CA ASP A 59 -1.51 -5.85 -6.85
C ASP A 59 -1.93 -4.87 -5.75
N ILE A 60 -1.38 -5.02 -4.53
CA ILE A 60 -1.69 -4.20 -3.35
C ILE A 60 -0.78 -2.98 -3.26
N PHE A 61 0.53 -3.17 -3.43
CA PHE A 61 1.56 -2.16 -3.21
C PHE A 61 2.22 -1.76 -4.52
N LEU A 62 1.97 -0.51 -4.94
CA LEU A 62 2.60 0.04 -6.13
C LEU A 62 4.06 0.43 -5.87
N PRO A 63 4.98 0.21 -6.84
CA PRO A 63 6.33 0.74 -6.75
C PRO A 63 6.29 2.27 -6.63
N ARG A 64 7.15 2.84 -5.78
CA ARG A 64 7.17 4.28 -5.46
C ARG A 64 7.31 5.21 -6.67
N LYS A 65 7.84 4.72 -7.81
CA LYS A 65 7.98 5.49 -9.05
C LYS A 65 6.70 5.62 -9.88
N TYR A 66 5.68 4.80 -9.62
CA TYR A 66 4.45 4.73 -10.43
C TYR A 66 3.20 5.07 -9.62
N GLN A 67 3.31 6.05 -8.72
CA GLN A 67 2.15 6.58 -8.02
C GLN A 67 1.45 7.61 -8.91
N PHE A 68 0.11 7.57 -8.99
CA PHE A 68 -0.66 8.57 -9.71
C PHE A 68 -0.28 9.98 -9.23
N GLY A 69 0.31 10.79 -10.12
CA GLY A 69 0.85 12.12 -9.80
C GLY A 69 2.36 12.28 -10.05
N THR A 70 3.12 11.20 -10.26
CA THR A 70 4.48 11.30 -10.81
C THR A 70 4.38 11.66 -12.29
N LYS A 71 4.38 12.95 -12.62
CA LYS A 71 4.59 13.39 -14.01
C LYS A 71 5.94 12.84 -14.47
N GLU A 72 5.92 11.90 -15.40
CA GLU A 72 7.10 11.42 -16.10
C GLU A 72 7.84 12.62 -16.71
N HIS A 73 8.99 12.99 -16.13
CA HIS A 73 9.93 13.87 -16.80
C HIS A 73 10.60 13.08 -17.94
N LYS A 74 9.87 12.86 -19.04
CA LYS A 74 10.44 12.38 -20.31
C LYS A 74 11.34 13.47 -20.93
N LYS A 75 12.49 13.75 -20.30
CA LYS A 75 13.58 14.54 -20.87
C LYS A 75 14.90 13.86 -20.52
N ALA A 76 15.26 12.85 -21.32
CA ALA A 76 16.63 12.43 -21.65
C ALA A 76 16.53 11.00 -22.19
N LEU A 77 16.53 10.87 -23.51
CA LEU A 77 16.81 9.66 -24.31
C LEU A 77 16.38 9.84 -25.78
N LYS A 78 16.03 11.07 -26.21
CA LYS A 78 16.33 11.51 -27.57
C LYS A 78 17.73 12.08 -27.56
N ASN A 79 18.64 11.44 -28.30
CA ASN A 79 20.05 11.76 -28.56
C ASN A 79 21.01 10.73 -27.97
N LYS A 80 21.02 9.53 -28.56
CA LYS A 80 22.27 8.85 -28.90
C LYS A 80 22.06 8.03 -30.17
#